data_AF-A0A2D4KX79-F1
#
_entry.id   AF-A0A2D4KX79-F1
#
_cell.length_a   1.000
_cell.length_b   1.000
_cell.length_c   1.000
_cell.angle_alpha   90.00
_cell.angle_beta   90.00
_cell.angle_gamma   90.00
#
_symmetry.space_group_name_H-M   'P 1'
#
loop_
_entity.id
_entity.type
_entity.pdbx_description
1 polymer ?
#
loop_
_entity_poly.entity_id
_entity_poly.type
_entity_poly.pdbx_seq_one_letter_code
_entity_poly.pdbx_strand_id
1 'polypeptide(L)'
;DYCLLQLEPELCHELEAGRSLVIRGEKNEHAVICSKDKTYDMKIADTSNMLLFIPSGETPEQLRADKATTNVLHPEIAGFSNHFWELRRCRPKLKKLKRLLLENSYEGPDSEKERIDTNSKYTTEDFLDLVQASEEEIMHQLKVLKACQVQGYWRILDFDYEMKLLNHVTQLIYS
;
A
#
# COMPACT_ATOMS: atom_id res chain seq x y z
N ASP A 1 20.98 -6.05 -10.43
CA ASP A 1 21.18 -5.75 -9.00
C ASP A 1 20.17 -6.49 -8.16
N TYR A 2 20.61 -7.04 -7.03
CA TYR A 2 19.77 -7.79 -6.09
C TYR A 2 19.62 -6.98 -4.81
N CYS A 3 18.41 -6.94 -4.25
CA CYS A 3 18.14 -6.32 -2.96
C CYS A 3 17.58 -7.39 -2.02
N LEU A 4 18.02 -7.36 -0.76
CA LEU A 4 17.43 -8.18 0.29
C LEU A 4 16.26 -7.44 0.93
N LEU A 5 15.16 -8.16 1.13
CA LEU A 5 14.00 -7.68 1.87
C LEU A 5 13.72 -8.66 3.00
N GLN A 6 13.81 -8.19 4.24
CA GLN A 6 13.41 -8.95 5.41
C GLN A 6 11.89 -8.89 5.55
N LEU A 7 11.28 -10.07 5.64
CA LEU A 7 9.85 -10.25 5.78
C LEU A 7 9.54 -10.95 7.11
N GLU A 8 8.48 -10.51 7.78
CA GLU A 8 7.92 -11.26 8.89
C GLU A 8 7.27 -12.56 8.38
N PRO A 9 7.18 -13.63 9.21
CA PRO A 9 6.61 -14.91 8.79
C PRO A 9 5.22 -14.80 8.17
N GLU A 10 4.37 -13.90 8.68
CA GLU A 10 3.05 -13.62 8.11
C GLU A 10 3.15 -13.19 6.64
N LEU A 11 4.03 -12.23 6.33
CA LEU A 11 4.23 -11.70 4.98
C LEU A 11 4.87 -12.72 4.03
N CYS A 12 5.81 -13.53 4.54
CA CYS A 12 6.36 -14.66 3.78
C CYS A 12 5.25 -15.59 3.32
N HIS A 13 4.38 -16.02 4.24
CA HIS A 13 3.25 -16.89 3.91
C HIS A 13 2.25 -16.24 2.95
N GLU A 14 2.08 -14.91 3.00
CA GLU A 14 1.26 -14.22 2.00
C GLU A 14 1.84 -14.34 0.60
N LEU A 15 3.14 -14.07 0.44
CA LEU A 15 3.82 -14.19 -0.85
C LEU A 15 3.85 -15.63 -1.36
N GLU A 16 4.14 -16.60 -0.48
CA GLU A 16 4.12 -18.04 -0.80
C GLU A 16 2.73 -18.51 -1.24
N ALA A 17 1.67 -17.94 -0.67
CA ALA A 17 0.29 -18.19 -1.07
C ALA A 17 -0.11 -17.49 -2.39
N GLY A 18 0.83 -16.83 -3.08
CA GLY A 18 0.60 -16.12 -4.33
C GLY A 18 -0.03 -14.74 -4.18
N ARG A 19 -0.08 -14.17 -2.96
CA ARG A 19 -0.47 -12.78 -2.77
C ARG A 19 0.68 -11.86 -3.16
N SER A 20 0.36 -10.63 -3.54
CA SER A 20 1.34 -9.61 -3.95
C SER A 20 1.50 -8.54 -2.88
N LEU A 21 2.73 -8.04 -2.73
CA LEU A 21 3.03 -6.81 -2.02
C LEU A 21 3.26 -5.69 -3.04
N VAL A 22 2.77 -4.48 -2.73
CA VAL A 22 2.85 -3.33 -3.64
C VAL A 22 3.62 -2.20 -2.99
N ILE A 23 4.58 -1.62 -3.72
CA ILE A 23 5.33 -0.44 -3.28
C ILE A 23 4.51 0.80 -3.66
N ARG A 24 4.26 1.69 -2.69
CA ARG A 24 3.49 2.93 -2.87
C ARG A 24 4.24 4.14 -2.33
N GLY A 25 4.03 5.29 -2.98
CA GLY A 25 4.61 6.57 -2.58
C GLY A 25 4.93 7.47 -3.77
N GLU A 26 4.67 8.76 -3.65
CA GLU A 26 5.03 9.73 -4.69
C GLU A 26 6.54 9.99 -4.73
N LYS A 27 7.02 10.64 -5.80
CA LYS A 27 8.44 10.98 -6.01
C LYS A 27 9.09 11.75 -4.86
N ASN A 28 8.29 12.51 -4.11
CA ASN A 28 8.73 13.36 -3.00
C ASN A 28 8.44 12.74 -1.62
N GLU A 29 8.03 11.47 -1.58
CA GLU A 29 7.69 10.75 -0.36
C GLU A 29 8.59 9.50 -0.19
N HIS A 30 8.80 9.06 1.05
CA HIS A 30 9.46 7.78 1.30
C HIS A 30 8.55 6.63 0.89
N ALA A 31 9.03 5.66 0.12
CA ALA A 31 8.21 4.51 -0.27
C ALA A 31 7.76 3.66 0.92
N VAL A 32 6.55 3.10 0.82
CA VAL A 32 6.00 2.10 1.74
C VAL A 32 5.69 0.82 0.96
N ILE A 33 5.70 -0.32 1.63
CA ILE A 33 5.13 -1.56 1.11
C ILE A 33 3.75 -1.74 1.73
N CYS A 34 2.75 -2.10 0.94
CA CYS A 34 1.48 -2.54 1.49
C CYS A 34 1.14 -3.95 1.04
N SER A 35 0.62 -4.74 2.00
CA SER A 35 -0.18 -5.92 1.71
C SER A 35 -1.58 -5.49 1.28
N LYS A 36 -2.52 -6.44 1.27
CA LYS A 36 -3.94 -6.17 1.03
C LYS A 36 -4.53 -5.20 2.07
N ASP A 37 -4.12 -5.36 3.34
CA ASP A 37 -4.79 -4.78 4.51
C ASP A 37 -3.90 -3.93 5.42
N LYS A 38 -2.58 -3.94 5.21
CA LYS A 38 -1.60 -3.29 6.10
C LYS A 38 -0.55 -2.52 5.31
N THR A 39 -0.04 -1.46 5.92
CA THR A 39 1.07 -0.65 5.41
C THR A 39 2.33 -0.81 6.26
N TYR A 40 3.48 -0.87 5.59
CA TYR A 40 4.81 -1.09 6.16
C TYR A 40 5.79 -0.03 5.64
N ASP A 41 6.48 0.64 6.56
CA ASP A 41 7.62 1.48 6.21
C ASP A 41 8.81 0.59 5.83
N MET A 42 9.58 1.05 4.84
CA MET A 42 10.83 0.43 4.43
C MET A 42 12.02 1.15 5.06
N LYS A 43 12.93 0.42 5.69
CA LYS A 43 14.18 0.98 6.22
C LYS A 43 15.37 0.17 5.77
N ILE A 44 16.43 0.84 5.37
CA ILE A 44 17.71 0.17 5.11
C ILE A 44 18.36 -0.11 6.47
N ALA A 45 18.75 -1.36 6.67
CA ALA A 45 19.55 -1.82 7.79
C ALA A 45 20.92 -2.24 7.26
N ASP A 46 21.95 -1.49 7.63
CA ASP A 46 23.35 -1.83 7.32
C ASP A 46 23.82 -3.00 8.18
N THR A 47 24.64 -3.86 7.59
CA THR A 47 25.29 -4.98 8.29
C THR A 47 26.80 -4.78 8.31
N SER A 48 27.44 -5.08 9.44
CA SER A 48 28.92 -5.09 9.52
C SER A 48 29.55 -6.20 8.67
N ASN A 49 28.74 -7.21 8.33
CA ASN A 49 29.15 -8.37 7.56
C ASN A 49 28.64 -8.26 6.13
N MET A 50 29.42 -8.79 5.19
CA MET A 50 28.99 -8.95 3.81
C MET A 50 28.11 -10.19 3.69
N LEU A 51 26.91 -10.00 3.17
CA LEU A 51 25.97 -11.07 2.85
C LEU A 51 26.24 -11.54 1.42
N LEU A 52 26.57 -12.82 1.23
CA LEU A 52 26.86 -13.40 -0.07
C LEU A 52 25.66 -14.18 -0.59
N PHE A 53 25.35 -14.01 -1.88
CA PHE A 53 24.28 -14.75 -2.55
C PHE A 53 24.88 -15.94 -3.28
N ILE A 54 24.52 -17.14 -2.83
CA ILE A 54 25.03 -18.39 -3.38
C ILE A 54 23.81 -19.26 -3.75
N PRO A 55 23.29 -19.15 -4.99
CA PRO A 55 22.06 -19.85 -5.40
C PRO A 55 22.13 -21.37 -5.30
N SER A 56 23.31 -21.93 -5.53
CA SER A 56 23.60 -23.37 -5.45
C SER A 56 24.33 -23.75 -4.15
N GLY A 57 24.22 -22.91 -3.12
CA GLY A 57 24.88 -23.14 -1.84
C GLY A 57 24.13 -24.19 -1.03
N GLU A 58 24.82 -25.27 -0.67
CA GLU A 58 24.28 -26.28 0.24
C GLU A 58 24.64 -25.91 1.69
N THR A 59 23.69 -26.05 2.60
CA THR A 59 23.95 -25.83 4.03
C THR A 59 24.76 -26.97 4.62
N PRO A 60 25.47 -26.76 5.76
CA PRO A 60 26.19 -27.84 6.42
C PRO A 60 25.32 -29.07 6.74
N GLU A 61 24.03 -28.87 7.00
CA GLU A 61 23.07 -29.96 7.25
C GLU A 61 22.78 -30.77 5.98
N GLN A 62 22.62 -30.10 4.84
CA GLN A 62 22.38 -30.74 3.54
C GLN A 62 23.59 -31.57 3.09
N LEU A 63 24.80 -31.03 3.29
CA LEU A 63 26.06 -31.71 2.98
C LEU A 63 26.30 -32.97 3.83
N ARG A 64 25.81 -33.01 5.07
CA ARG A 64 26.00 -34.16 5.98
C ARG A 64 25.16 -35.38 5.62
N ALA A 65 24.11 -35.21 4.82
CA ALA A 65 23.24 -36.30 4.39
C ALA A 65 23.94 -37.24 3.38
N ASP A 66 24.89 -36.73 2.60
CA ASP A 66 25.56 -37.46 1.53
C ASP A 66 26.87 -38.09 2.01
N LYS A 67 26.75 -39.20 2.75
CA LYS A 67 27.87 -39.86 3.47
C LYS A 67 28.85 -40.66 2.59
N ALA A 68 28.83 -40.54 1.26
CA ALA A 68 29.57 -41.46 0.38
C ALA A 68 30.72 -40.83 -0.42
N THR A 69 30.79 -39.52 -0.62
CA THR A 69 31.82 -38.90 -1.47
C THR A 69 32.33 -37.57 -0.93
N THR A 70 33.65 -37.45 -0.77
CA THR A 70 34.33 -36.19 -0.43
C THR A 70 34.41 -35.31 -1.68
N ASN A 71 33.31 -34.64 -2.04
CA ASN A 71 33.27 -33.77 -3.21
C ASN A 71 33.61 -32.33 -2.81
N VAL A 72 34.62 -31.75 -3.46
CA VAL A 72 34.91 -30.30 -3.36
C VAL A 72 33.90 -29.57 -4.22
N LEU A 73 33.05 -28.76 -3.59
CA LEU A 73 32.11 -27.91 -4.29
C LEU A 73 32.76 -26.56 -4.57
N HIS A 74 32.53 -26.04 -5.79
CA HIS A 74 32.95 -24.71 -6.21
C HIS A 74 31.71 -23.86 -6.49
N PRO A 75 30.99 -23.41 -5.46
CA PRO A 75 29.82 -22.56 -5.66
C PRO A 75 30.22 -21.18 -6.16
N GLU A 76 29.48 -20.65 -7.13
CA GLU A 76 29.67 -19.28 -7.62
C GLU A 76 28.87 -18.28 -6.78
N ILE A 77 29.49 -17.12 -6.53
CA ILE A 77 28.84 -16.01 -5.84
C ILE A 77 28.06 -15.21 -6.89
N ALA A 78 26.73 -15.27 -6.81
CA ALA A 78 25.84 -14.53 -7.71
C ALA A 78 25.75 -13.04 -7.37
N GLY A 79 26.13 -12.66 -6.16
CA GLY A 79 26.16 -11.27 -5.72
C GLY A 79 26.47 -11.14 -4.23
N PHE A 80 26.47 -9.90 -3.77
CA PHE A 80 26.63 -9.60 -2.35
C PHE A 80 25.82 -8.36 -1.97
N SER A 81 25.57 -8.19 -0.68
CA SER A 81 25.03 -6.97 -0.10
C SER A 81 25.62 -6.70 1.27
N ASN A 82 25.76 -5.44 1.63
CA ASN A 82 26.11 -4.96 2.98
C ASN A 82 24.93 -4.33 3.70
N HIS A 83 23.73 -4.42 3.12
CA HIS A 83 22.50 -3.93 3.73
C HIS A 83 21.29 -4.77 3.30
N PHE A 84 20.19 -4.64 4.02
CA PHE A 84 18.90 -5.18 3.62
C PHE A 84 17.78 -4.22 3.97
N TRP A 85 16.63 -4.37 3.32
CA TRP A 85 15.42 -3.63 3.64
C TRP A 85 14.67 -4.34 4.75
N GLU A 86 14.47 -3.67 5.87
CA GLU A 86 13.59 -4.08 6.95
C GLU A 86 12.20 -3.46 6.75
N LEU A 87 11.16 -4.27 6.90
CA LEU A 87 9.77 -3.79 6.94
C LEU A 87 9.33 -3.57 8.38
N ARG A 88 8.74 -2.40 8.64
CA ARG A 88 8.11 -2.11 9.93
C ARG A 88 6.67 -1.70 9.73
N ARG A 89 5.74 -2.40 10.37
CA ARG A 89 4.32 -2.03 10.35
C ARG A 89 4.16 -0.59 10.82
N CYS A 90 3.50 0.24 10.01
CA CYS A 90 3.30 1.65 10.30
C CYS A 90 1.81 2.01 10.20
N ARG A 91 1.47 3.25 10.57
CA ARG A 91 0.11 3.76 10.39
C ARG A 91 0.00 4.32 8.96
N PRO A 92 -1.07 3.99 8.21
CA PRO A 92 -1.27 4.49 6.86
C PRO A 92 -1.42 6.03 6.88
N LYS A 93 -0.90 6.71 5.85
CA LYS A 93 -0.89 8.19 5.80
C LYS A 93 -2.20 8.78 5.26
N LEU A 94 -3.30 8.43 5.92
CA LEU A 94 -4.67 8.75 5.52
C LEU A 94 -5.06 10.23 5.62
N LYS A 95 -4.22 11.08 6.24
CA LYS A 95 -4.41 12.54 6.22
C LYS A 95 -4.41 13.10 4.80
N LYS A 96 -3.59 12.52 3.92
CA LYS A 96 -3.52 12.91 2.51
C LYS A 96 -4.81 12.61 1.77
N LEU A 97 -5.37 11.41 1.96
CA LEU A 97 -6.68 11.03 1.42
C LEU A 97 -7.77 12.04 1.79
N LYS A 98 -7.86 12.42 3.08
CA LYS A 98 -8.83 13.42 3.54
C LYS A 98 -8.62 14.78 2.85
N ARG A 99 -7.36 15.23 2.71
CA ARG A 99 -7.05 16.49 2.02
C ARG A 99 -7.52 16.46 0.57
N LEU A 100 -7.17 15.40 -0.17
CA LEU A 100 -7.55 15.23 -1.58
C LEU A 100 -9.07 15.22 -1.77
N LEU A 101 -9.82 14.58 -0.87
CA LEU A 101 -11.28 14.57 -0.92
C LEU A 101 -11.92 15.95 -0.65
N LEU A 102 -11.30 16.75 0.22
CA LEU A 102 -11.80 18.08 0.59
C LEU A 102 -11.44 19.16 -0.45
N GLU A 103 -10.51 18.90 -1.36
CA GLU A 103 -10.17 19.82 -2.47
C GLU A 103 -11.37 20.02 -3.41
N ASN A 104 -12.26 19.03 -3.50
CA ASN A 104 -13.45 19.11 -4.35
C ASN A 104 -14.66 18.40 -3.71
N SER A 105 -15.19 19.03 -2.66
CA SER A 105 -16.42 18.61 -1.99
C SER A 105 -17.64 18.70 -2.93
N TYR A 106 -18.58 17.79 -2.77
CA TYR A 106 -19.80 17.75 -3.57
C TYR A 106 -20.92 18.59 -2.97
N GLU A 107 -21.29 19.67 -3.66
CA GLU A 107 -22.31 20.65 -3.22
C GLU A 107 -23.70 20.41 -3.83
N GLY A 108 -23.82 19.42 -4.72
CA GLY A 108 -25.08 19.06 -5.37
C GLY A 108 -25.00 19.03 -6.89
N PRO A 109 -26.06 18.49 -7.53
CA PRO A 109 -26.06 18.23 -8.97
C PRO A 109 -26.11 19.50 -9.83
N ASP A 110 -26.62 20.61 -9.30
CA ASP A 110 -26.69 21.88 -10.04
C ASP A 110 -25.34 22.62 -9.99
N SER A 111 -24.66 22.62 -8.84
CA SER A 111 -23.30 23.16 -8.69
C SER A 111 -22.27 22.42 -9.56
N GLU A 112 -22.42 21.11 -9.77
CA GLU A 112 -21.52 20.34 -10.66
C GLU A 112 -21.63 20.76 -12.14
N LYS A 113 -22.79 21.23 -12.60
CA LYS A 113 -22.97 21.67 -14.00
C LYS A 113 -22.30 23.00 -14.28
N GLU A 114 -22.16 23.84 -13.25
CA GLU A 114 -21.54 25.16 -13.31
C GLU A 114 -20.03 25.11 -13.06
N ARG A 115 -19.54 24.05 -12.41
CA ARG A 115 -18.12 23.85 -12.16
C ARG A 115 -17.40 23.46 -13.44
N ILE A 116 -16.35 24.22 -13.75
CA ILE A 116 -15.37 23.84 -14.76
C ILE A 116 -14.67 22.58 -14.28
N ASP A 117 -14.51 21.59 -15.15
CA ASP A 117 -13.94 20.24 -14.89
C ASP A 117 -12.45 20.26 -14.45
N THR A 118 -11.93 21.43 -14.07
CA THR A 118 -10.55 21.67 -13.64
C THR A 118 -10.25 21.18 -12.23
N ASN A 119 -11.28 20.89 -11.42
CA ASN A 119 -11.05 20.40 -10.06
C ASN A 119 -10.83 18.89 -10.06
N SER A 120 -9.70 18.45 -9.49
CA SER A 120 -9.33 17.05 -9.42
C SER A 120 -10.46 16.16 -8.87
N LYS A 121 -10.80 15.12 -9.62
CA LYS A 121 -11.68 14.02 -9.20
C LYS A 121 -10.80 12.78 -9.06
N TYR A 122 -11.05 11.96 -8.04
CA TYR A 122 -10.19 10.82 -7.73
C TYR A 122 -11.01 9.53 -7.71
N THR A 123 -10.53 8.53 -8.44
CA THR A 123 -10.97 7.13 -8.41
C THR A 123 -10.27 6.36 -7.28
N THR A 124 -10.63 5.10 -7.09
CA THR A 124 -9.94 4.23 -6.14
C THR A 124 -8.48 4.04 -6.54
N GLU A 125 -8.25 3.84 -7.84
CA GLU A 125 -6.94 3.67 -8.47
C GLU A 125 -6.07 4.91 -8.25
N ASP A 126 -6.63 6.11 -8.48
CA ASP A 126 -5.91 7.36 -8.21
C ASP A 126 -5.47 7.47 -6.74
N PHE A 127 -6.33 7.06 -5.80
CA PHE A 127 -5.94 7.05 -4.38
C PHE A 127 -4.89 6.00 -4.06
N LEU A 128 -4.90 4.84 -4.71
CA LEU A 128 -3.89 3.81 -4.52
C LEU A 128 -2.51 4.27 -5.01
N ASP A 129 -2.46 5.13 -6.02
CA ASP A 129 -1.22 5.72 -6.54
C ASP A 129 -0.74 6.90 -5.69
N LEU A 130 -1.68 7.70 -5.16
CA LEU A 130 -1.35 8.92 -4.42
C LEU A 130 -1.16 8.69 -2.92
N VAL A 131 -1.83 7.72 -2.30
CA VAL A 131 -1.88 7.57 -0.84
C VAL A 131 -1.03 6.39 -0.37
N GLN A 132 -0.21 6.65 0.64
CA GLN A 132 0.64 5.64 1.28
C GLN A 132 -0.17 4.80 2.27
N ALA A 133 -1.00 3.92 1.73
CA ALA A 133 -1.91 3.06 2.46
C ALA A 133 -2.22 1.79 1.66
N SER A 134 -2.63 0.72 2.32
CA SER A 134 -3.21 -0.45 1.64
C SER A 134 -4.60 -0.12 1.10
N GLU A 135 -5.09 -0.96 0.20
CA GLU A 135 -6.43 -0.79 -0.38
C GLU A 135 -7.52 -0.85 0.69
N GLU A 136 -7.48 -1.82 1.60
CA GLU A 136 -8.49 -1.91 2.65
C GLU A 136 -8.43 -0.73 3.63
N GLU A 137 -7.24 -0.18 3.91
CA GLU A 137 -7.11 1.01 4.75
C GLU A 137 -7.70 2.27 4.08
N ILE A 138 -7.52 2.42 2.76
CA ILE A 138 -8.14 3.50 1.98
C ILE A 138 -9.66 3.35 2.00
N MET A 139 -10.17 2.17 1.68
CA MET A 139 -11.60 1.89 1.63
C MET A 139 -12.27 2.06 3.00
N HIS A 140 -11.60 1.61 4.07
CA HIS A 140 -12.06 1.84 5.43
C HIS A 140 -12.13 3.33 5.75
N GLN A 141 -11.09 4.10 5.40
CA GLN A 141 -11.07 5.53 5.66
C GLN A 141 -12.13 6.29 4.86
N LEU A 142 -12.38 5.91 3.60
CA LEU A 142 -13.47 6.46 2.79
C LEU A 142 -14.82 6.29 3.50
N LYS A 143 -15.07 5.11 4.06
CA LYS A 143 -16.27 4.84 4.86
C LYS A 143 -16.34 5.69 6.13
N VAL A 144 -15.22 5.84 6.86
CA VAL A 144 -15.14 6.69 8.06
C VAL A 144 -15.41 8.16 7.73
N LEU A 145 -14.94 8.63 6.57
CA LEU A 145 -15.19 9.99 6.08
C LEU A 145 -16.59 10.17 5.47
N LYS A 146 -17.42 9.12 5.45
CA LYS A 146 -18.72 9.08 4.74
C LYS A 146 -18.59 9.51 3.28
N ALA A 147 -17.44 9.23 2.65
CA ALA A 147 -17.26 9.49 1.24
C ALA A 147 -18.17 8.57 0.43
N CYS A 148 -18.72 9.09 -0.66
CA CYS A 148 -19.59 8.38 -1.58
C CYS A 148 -19.04 8.48 -3.00
N GLN A 149 -19.46 7.56 -3.86
CA GLN A 149 -19.07 7.59 -5.26
C GLN A 149 -20.12 8.34 -6.08
N VAL A 150 -19.71 9.42 -6.73
CA VAL A 150 -20.55 10.23 -7.62
C VAL A 150 -19.92 10.18 -9.00
N GLN A 151 -20.63 9.64 -9.99
CA GLN A 151 -20.15 9.50 -11.37
C GLN A 151 -18.79 8.77 -11.48
N GLY A 152 -18.55 7.76 -10.65
CA GLY A 152 -17.30 6.99 -10.64
C GLY A 152 -16.19 7.56 -9.74
N TYR A 153 -16.34 8.79 -9.22
CA TYR A 153 -15.34 9.45 -8.39
C TYR A 153 -15.75 9.53 -6.93
N TRP A 154 -14.77 9.43 -6.02
CA TRP A 154 -15.01 9.57 -4.59
C TRP A 154 -15.16 11.03 -4.18
N ARG A 155 -16.20 11.29 -3.38
CA ARG A 155 -16.60 12.63 -2.92
C ARG A 155 -17.07 12.63 -1.49
N ILE A 156 -16.73 13.71 -0.78
CA ILE A 156 -17.36 14.07 0.49
C ILE A 156 -18.47 15.09 0.18
N LEU A 157 -19.65 14.89 0.76
CA LEU A 157 -20.75 15.84 0.65
C LEU A 157 -20.40 17.11 1.44
N ASP A 158 -20.62 18.27 0.84
CA ASP A 158 -20.57 19.52 1.58
C ASP A 158 -21.66 19.54 2.67
N PHE A 159 -21.39 20.21 3.79
CA PHE A 159 -22.28 20.22 4.94
C PHE A 159 -23.67 20.75 4.60
N ASP A 160 -23.75 21.83 3.82
CA ASP A 160 -25.05 22.43 3.46
C ASP A 160 -25.85 21.49 2.56
N TYR A 161 -25.16 20.76 1.68
CA TYR A 161 -25.79 19.76 0.83
C TYR A 161 -26.21 18.50 1.62
N GLU A 162 -25.37 18.01 2.54
CA GLU A 162 -25.69 16.88 3.43
C GLU A 162 -26.96 17.16 4.23
N MET A 163 -27.11 18.38 4.79
CA MET A 163 -28.31 18.79 5.53
C MET A 163 -29.55 18.87 4.63
N LYS A 164 -29.44 19.44 3.43
CA LYS A 164 -30.55 19.47 2.45
C LYS A 164 -30.99 18.05 2.08
N LEU A 165 -30.04 17.16 1.84
CA LEU A 165 -30.33 15.77 1.47
C LEU A 165 -31.00 15.01 2.62
N LEU A 166 -30.53 15.20 3.86
CA LEU A 166 -31.15 14.62 5.04
C LEU A 166 -32.60 15.09 5.22
N ASN A 167 -32.87 16.38 4.99
CA ASN A 167 -34.23 16.93 5.04
C ASN A 167 -35.12 16.32 3.96
N HIS A 168 -34.64 16.17 2.73
CA HIS A 168 -35.43 15.54 1.66
C HIS A 168 -35.71 14.06 1.96
N VAL A 169 -34.71 13.30 2.44
CA VAL A 169 -34.89 11.89 2.80
C VAL A 169 -35.88 11.73 3.95
N THR A 170 -35.81 12.57 4.98
CA THR A 170 -36.77 12.51 6.09
C THR A 170 -38.18 12.86 5.64
N GLN A 171 -38.37 13.87 4.78
CA GLN A 171 -39.68 14.19 4.19
C GLN A 171 -40.29 13.01 3.43
N LEU A 172 -39.48 12.26 2.68
CA LEU A 172 -39.95 11.07 1.94
C LEU A 172 -40.30 9.89 2.84
N ILE A 173 -39.69 9.78 4.01
CA ILE A 173 -39.99 8.70 4.98
C ILE A 173 -41.30 9.01 5.73
N TYR A 174 -41.59 10.29 5.96
CA TYR A 174 -42.78 10.74 6.68
C TYR A 174 -43.95 11.15 5.76
N SER A 175 -43.80 11.02 4.43
CA SER A 175 -44.86 11.16 3.43
C SER A 175 -45.51 9.82 3.11
#